data_AF-A0A954X9N8-F1
#
_entry.id   AF-A0A954X9N8-F1
#
_cell.length_a   1.000
_cell.length_b   1.000
_cell.length_c   1.000
_cell.angle_alpha   90.00
_cell.angle_beta   90.00
_cell.angle_gamma   90.00
#
_symmetry.space_group_name_H-M   'P 1'
#
loop_
_entity.id
_entity.type
_entity.pdbx_description
1 polymer ?
#
loop_
_entity_poly.entity_id
_entity_poly.type
_entity_poly.pdbx_seq_one_letter_code
_entity_poly.pdbx_strand_id
1 'polypeptide(L)'
;MFEADRRRAVAGRAMLRTLLAAHLHVSPRDVPLEATSTGKPCLPASFDSIEFNVSHSGDCILIALACAAPVGVDVERIREVGELLS
;
A
#
# COMPACT_ATOMS: atom_id res chain seq x y z
N MET A 1 -10.41 -18.36 3.11
CA MET A 1 -9.10 -17.71 2.93
C MET A 1 -9.17 -16.61 1.87
N PHE A 2 -9.49 -16.94 0.60
CA PHE A 2 -9.54 -15.99 -0.52
C PHE A 2 -10.44 -14.75 -0.34
N GLU A 3 -11.60 -14.87 0.32
CA GLU A 3 -12.51 -13.73 0.48
C GLU A 3 -11.99 -12.68 1.46
N ALA A 4 -11.32 -13.11 2.54
CA ALA A 4 -10.73 -12.20 3.51
C ALA A 4 -9.55 -11.43 2.91
N ASP A 5 -8.70 -12.12 2.12
CA ASP A 5 -7.62 -11.48 1.35
C ASP A 5 -8.19 -10.48 0.34
N ARG A 6 -9.25 -10.85 -0.38
CA ARG A 6 -9.91 -9.96 -1.33
C ARG A 6 -10.49 -8.71 -0.66
N ARG A 7 -11.17 -8.86 0.48
CA ARG A 7 -11.71 -7.74 1.27
C ARG A 7 -10.59 -6.83 1.76
N ARG A 8 -9.47 -7.38 2.23
CA ARG A 8 -8.29 -6.60 2.63
C ARG A 8 -7.68 -5.85 1.45
N ALA A 9 -7.52 -6.49 0.30
CA ALA A 9 -7.00 -5.84 -0.90
C ALA A 9 -7.88 -4.65 -1.31
N VAL A 10 -9.21 -4.81 -1.25
CA VAL A 10 -10.18 -3.73 -1.52
C VAL A 10 -10.07 -2.62 -0.48
N ALA A 11 -10.03 -2.96 0.81
CA ALA A 11 -9.91 -1.98 1.91
C ALA A 11 -8.59 -1.20 1.82
N GLY A 12 -7.47 -1.89 1.58
CA GLY A 12 -6.16 -1.27 1.38
C GLY A 12 -6.13 -0.33 0.17
N ARG A 13 -6.72 -0.76 -0.95
CA ARG A 13 -6.85 0.10 -2.15
C ARG A 13 -7.70 1.34 -1.87
N ALA A 14 -8.78 1.20 -1.11
CA ALA A 14 -9.63 2.33 -0.72
C ALA A 14 -8.92 3.30 0.23
N MET A 15 -8.18 2.79 1.22
CA MET A 15 -7.36 3.60 2.13
C MET A 15 -6.27 4.35 1.38
N LEU A 16 -5.52 3.66 0.51
CA LEU A 16 -4.48 4.28 -0.32
C LEU A 16 -5.04 5.41 -1.20
N ARG A 17 -6.16 5.15 -1.89
CA ARG A 17 -6.85 6.19 -2.70
C ARG A 17 -7.28 7.38 -1.85
N THR A 18 -7.77 7.15 -0.63
CA THR A 18 -8.21 8.22 0.27
C THR A 18 -7.04 9.10 0.71
N LEU A 19 -5.91 8.49 1.07
CA LEU A 19 -4.72 9.24 1.49
C LEU A 19 -4.12 10.03 0.33
N LEU A 20 -4.00 9.42 -0.86
CA LEU A 20 -3.47 10.12 -2.04
C LEU A 20 -4.40 11.24 -2.50
N ALA A 21 -5.71 11.04 -2.49
CA ALA A 21 -6.68 12.08 -2.81
C ALA A 21 -6.52 13.34 -1.95
N ALA A 22 -6.27 13.17 -0.65
CA ALA A 22 -6.04 14.27 0.27
C ALA A 22 -4.79 15.08 -0.10
N HIS A 23 -3.72 14.42 -0.55
CA HIS A 23 -2.46 15.08 -0.95
C HIS A 23 -2.51 15.66 -2.37
N LEU A 24 -3.31 15.05 -3.25
CA LEU A 24 -3.48 15.48 -4.64
C LEU A 24 -4.60 16.52 -4.82
N HIS A 25 -5.37 16.80 -3.76
CA HIS A 25 -6.54 17.67 -3.79
C HIS A 25 -7.60 17.25 -4.83
N VAL A 26 -7.83 15.94 -4.95
CA VAL A 26 -8.85 15.35 -5.82
C VAL A 26 -9.79 14.43 -5.04
N SER A 27 -10.85 13.92 -5.67
CA SER A 27 -11.67 12.86 -5.05
C SER A 27 -10.93 11.51 -5.04
N PRO A 28 -11.17 10.61 -4.07
CA PRO A 28 -10.58 9.25 -4.07
C PRO A 28 -10.80 8.45 -5.36
N ARG A 29 -11.94 8.67 -6.04
CA ARG A 29 -12.25 8.05 -7.34
C ARG A 29 -11.40 8.60 -8.49
N ASP A 30 -10.96 9.84 -8.38
CA ASP A 30 -10.22 10.58 -9.41
C ASP A 30 -8.70 10.43 -9.24
N VAL A 31 -8.23 9.73 -8.20
CA VAL A 31 -6.81 9.40 -8.04
C VAL A 31 -6.36 8.52 -9.21
N PRO A 32 -5.35 8.93 -9.98
CA PRO A 32 -4.90 8.24 -11.19
C PRO A 32 -3.99 7.04 -10.84
N LEU A 33 -4.47 6.14 -9.96
CA LEU A 33 -3.65 5.03 -9.49
C LEU A 33 -3.52 3.95 -10.57
N GLU A 34 -2.31 3.75 -11.04
CA GLU A 34 -1.95 2.72 -12.02
C GLU A 34 -1.43 1.46 -11.32
N ALA A 35 -1.09 0.44 -12.10
CA ALA A 35 -0.42 -0.76 -11.63
C ALA A 35 0.81 -1.02 -12.52
N THR A 36 1.96 -1.28 -11.90
CA THR A 36 3.16 -1.70 -12.61
C THR A 36 2.98 -3.10 -13.22
N SER A 37 3.95 -3.54 -14.02
CA SER A 37 4.01 -4.91 -14.56
C SER A 37 4.01 -6.00 -13.48
N THR A 38 4.41 -5.66 -12.25
CA THR A 38 4.41 -6.54 -11.08
C THR A 38 3.15 -6.39 -10.22
N GLY A 39 2.18 -5.58 -10.66
CA GLY A 39 0.92 -5.32 -9.96
C GLY A 39 1.01 -4.34 -8.80
N LYS A 40 2.18 -3.72 -8.55
CA LYS A 40 2.32 -2.71 -7.50
C LYS A 40 1.60 -1.42 -7.92
N PRO A 41 0.83 -0.79 -7.03
CA PRO A 41 0.22 0.50 -7.32
C PRO A 41 1.29 1.57 -7.50
N CYS A 42 1.10 2.47 -8.48
CA CYS A 42 1.95 3.64 -8.71
C CYS A 42 1.11 4.85 -9.15
N LEU A 43 1.70 6.04 -9.11
CA LEU A 43 1.15 7.24 -9.74
C LEU A 43 1.83 7.48 -11.10
N PRO A 44 1.17 8.18 -12.04
CA PRO A 44 1.78 8.59 -13.30
C PRO A 44 2.95 9.54 -13.05
N ALA A 45 3.90 9.60 -13.98
CA ALA A 45 5.08 10.46 -13.89
C ALA A 45 4.77 11.96 -13.71
N SER A 46 3.56 12.41 -14.05
CA SER A 46 3.09 13.78 -13.79
C SER A 46 2.86 14.10 -12.31
N PHE A 47 2.94 13.12 -11.43
CA PHE A 47 2.75 13.22 -9.98
C PHE A 47 4.02 12.77 -9.23
N ASP A 48 5.18 13.22 -9.68
CA ASP A 48 6.51 12.90 -9.13
C ASP A 48 6.80 13.53 -7.75
N SER A 49 5.96 14.47 -7.31
CA SER A 49 6.09 15.10 -6.01
C SER A 49 5.66 14.21 -4.84
N ILE A 50 4.96 13.11 -5.11
CA ILE A 50 4.46 12.17 -4.09
C ILE A 50 4.95 10.76 -4.41
N GLU A 51 5.70 10.21 -3.47
CA GLU A 51 6.11 8.81 -3.47
C GLU A 51 5.36 8.06 -2.37
N PHE A 52 5.05 6.79 -2.61
CA PHE A 52 4.35 5.98 -1.62
C PHE A 52 4.75 4.51 -1.69
N ASN A 53 4.55 3.81 -0.58
CA ASN A 53 4.74 2.38 -0.49
C ASN A 53 3.67 1.74 0.38
N VAL A 54 3.31 0.50 0.05
CA VAL A 54 2.31 -0.27 0.79
C VAL A 54 2.91 -1.63 1.13
N SER A 55 2.82 -2.00 2.40
CA SER A 55 3.09 -3.36 2.89
C SER A 55 1.89 -3.86 3.70
N HIS A 56 1.74 -5.17 3.80
CA HIS A 56 0.67 -5.79 4.58
C HIS A 56 1.16 -7.12 5.16
N SER A 57 0.77 -7.42 6.39
CA SER A 57 1.02 -8.74 6.99
C SER A 57 -0.07 -9.08 7.98
N GLY A 58 -0.61 -10.30 7.84
CA GLY A 58 -1.83 -10.72 8.53
C GLY A 58 -3.03 -9.81 8.21
N ASP A 59 -3.51 -9.12 9.24
CA ASP A 59 -4.62 -8.17 9.23
C ASP A 59 -4.18 -6.70 9.22
N CYS A 60 -2.87 -6.44 9.18
CA CYS A 60 -2.31 -5.09 9.13
C CYS A 60 -2.03 -4.65 7.68
N ILE A 61 -2.35 -3.38 7.38
CA ILE A 61 -1.96 -2.68 6.15
C ILE A 61 -1.20 -1.42 6.58
N LEU A 62 0.01 -1.27 6.08
CA LEU A 62 0.87 -0.13 6.34
C LEU A 62 1.13 0.64 5.04
N ILE A 63 0.88 1.96 5.09
CA ILE A 63 1.04 2.85 3.95
C ILE A 63 2.00 3.97 4.37
N ALA A 64 3.06 4.16 3.60
CA ALA A 64 3.98 5.28 3.74
C ALA A 64 3.81 6.26 2.58
N LEU A 65 3.92 7.56 2.89
CA LEU A 65 3.82 8.68 1.95
C LEU A 65 4.99 9.62 2.20
N ALA A 66 5.64 10.07 1.14
CA ALA A 66 6.73 11.02 1.19
C ALA A 66 6.62 12.03 0.06
N CYS A 67 7.06 13.26 0.32
CA CYS A 67 7.14 14.31 -0.68
C CYS A 67 8.54 14.33 -1.30
N ALA A 68 8.63 14.22 -2.63
CA ALA A 68 9.87 14.35 -3.42
C ALA A 68 11.05 13.46 -2.99
N ALA A 69 10.77 12.32 -2.34
CA ALA A 69 11.81 11.37 -1.93
C ALA A 69 11.25 9.93 -1.94
N PRO A 70 12.03 8.93 -2.41
CA PRO A 70 11.61 7.54 -2.36
C PRO A 70 11.34 7.09 -0.92
N VAL A 71 10.29 6.30 -0.72
CA VAL A 71 9.95 5.71 0.58
C VAL A 71 9.67 4.22 0.42
N GLY A 72 10.15 3.44 1.38
CA GLY A 72 9.86 2.02 1.51
C GLY A 72 9.33 1.73 2.90
N VAL A 73 8.33 0.85 3.01
CA VAL A 73 7.80 0.46 4.30
C VAL A 73 7.56 -1.03 4.31
N ASP A 74 7.77 -1.66 5.47
CA ASP A 74 7.49 -3.07 5.65
C ASP A 74 6.84 -3.33 7.01
N VAL A 75 5.92 -4.28 7.04
CA VAL A 75 5.26 -4.75 8.26
C VAL A 75 5.19 -6.25 8.23
N GLU A 76 5.59 -6.90 9.32
CA GLU A 76 5.50 -8.34 9.45
C GLU A 76 4.80 -8.76 10.73
N ARG A 77 3.88 -9.71 10.61
CA ARG A 77 3.21 -10.32 11.75
C ARG A 77 4.23 -11.20 12.48
N ILE A 78 4.50 -10.85 13.74
CA ILE A 78 5.31 -11.67 14.63
C ILE A 78 4.65 -13.06 14.71
N ARG A 79 5.46 -14.09 14.42
CA ARG A 79 5.11 -15.50 14.58
C ARG A 79 6.12 -16.10 15.53
N GLU A 80 5.68 -16.98 16.42
CA GLU A 80 6.62 -17.81 17.16
C GLU A 80 7.39 -18.66 16.16
N VAL A 81 8.71 -18.54 16.18
CA VAL A 81 9.58 -19.48 15.50
C VAL A 81 9.63 -20.68 16.43
N GLY A 82 8.94 -21.77 16.08
CA GLY A 82 9.07 -23.02 16.83
C GLY A 82 10.54 -23.39 16.94
N GLU A 83 10.96 -23.87 18.13
CA GLU A 83 12.33 -24.32 18.38
C GLU A 83 12.81 -25.17 17.21
N LEU A 84 13.92 -24.76 16.58
CA LEU A 84 14.68 -25.62 15.70
C LEU A 84 14.99 -26.88 16.51
N LEU A 85 14.26 -27.96 16.25
CA LEU A 85 14.51 -29.25 16.86
C LEU A 85 15.98 -29.60 16.62
N SER A 86 16.72 -29.67 17.74
CA SER A 86 18.09 -30.18 17.87
C SER A 86 18.24 -31.57 17.29
#